data_AF-A0A524NVX2-F1
#
_entry.id   AF-A0A524NVX2-F1
#
_cell.length_a   1.000
_cell.length_b   1.000
_cell.length_c   1.000
_cell.angle_alpha   90.00
_cell.angle_beta   90.00
_cell.angle_gamma   90.00
#
_symmetry.space_group_name_H-M   'P 1'
#
loop_
_entity.id
_entity.type
_entity.pdbx_description
1 polymer ?
#
loop_
_entity_poly.entity_id
_entity_poly.type
_entity_poly.pdbx_seq_one_letter_code
_entity_poly.pdbx_strand_id
1 'polypeptide(L)'
;CAAGHKAMWHENFEGLPAEEFLVKLDPLLGGMRERLFKDTYECDIAVGTLSEEWAGRLGLSTGVIVGAGAFDAHLGALGAEIRPYYLSKVMGTSTCDMLIAPMNEFGNKLVGGICGQVDGSIVPGMVGLEAGQSAFGDIYAWFSEVLMWPVKEVLGKLEGIDEKTRKFIMEESADRMIAELSAAAEKVDPGKSSVLALDWMNGRRTPDANQNLKGAIMGLTLGTDAPAIFRALIESTAYGARSIVDRFVKEGVRIDGVIALGGVAKKSPLVMQIVADVLNKPIKVASSDQAVALGSAMAAAVVAGVHPSIPKAQEAMGGGFETEYHPDPAMVRIYDELYDRYKRFGAFVERETTHSK
;
A
#
# COMPACT_ATOMS: atom_id res chain seq x y z
N CYS A 1 -12.64 6.00 -14.47
CA CYS A 1 -12.04 4.76 -15.05
C CYS A 1 -10.59 4.56 -14.61
N ALA A 2 -10.15 3.32 -14.37
CA ALA A 2 -8.77 2.96 -14.02
C ALA A 2 -7.70 3.31 -15.10
N ALA A 3 -8.10 3.49 -16.36
CA ALA A 3 -7.18 3.79 -17.47
C ALA A 3 -6.30 5.02 -17.22
N GLY A 4 -6.79 6.03 -16.50
CA GLY A 4 -6.00 7.24 -16.21
C GLY A 4 -4.71 6.96 -15.44
N HIS A 5 -4.68 5.93 -14.58
CA HIS A 5 -3.52 5.63 -13.74
C HIS A 5 -2.34 5.02 -14.51
N LYS A 6 -2.60 4.36 -15.65
CA LYS A 6 -1.58 3.58 -16.37
C LYS A 6 -1.43 3.97 -17.84
N ALA A 7 -2.43 4.64 -18.43
CA ALA A 7 -2.40 5.11 -19.82
C ALA A 7 -2.38 6.63 -19.94
N MET A 8 -2.31 7.37 -18.82
CA MET A 8 -2.41 8.83 -18.77
C MET A 8 -3.67 9.37 -19.45
N TRP A 9 -4.75 8.59 -19.42
CA TRP A 9 -6.04 9.00 -19.98
C TRP A 9 -6.67 10.07 -19.09
N HIS A 10 -7.17 11.15 -19.68
CA HIS A 10 -7.91 12.19 -18.99
C HIS A 10 -8.87 12.91 -19.95
N GLU A 11 -10.06 13.30 -19.48
CA GLU A 11 -11.07 13.97 -20.31
C GLU A 11 -10.55 15.29 -20.89
N ASN A 12 -9.88 16.12 -20.09
CA ASN A 12 -9.19 17.34 -20.55
C ASN A 12 -8.12 17.13 -21.64
N PHE A 13 -7.63 15.90 -21.86
CA PHE A 13 -6.70 15.57 -22.96
C PHE A 13 -7.43 14.98 -24.18
N GLU A 14 -8.76 14.99 -24.14
CA GLU A 14 -9.64 14.29 -25.07
C GLU A 14 -9.25 12.80 -25.20
N GLY A 15 -8.81 12.21 -24.08
CA GLY A 15 -8.39 10.82 -23.96
C GLY A 15 -6.92 10.67 -23.59
N LEU A 16 -6.15 9.98 -24.42
CA LEU A 16 -4.72 9.67 -24.20
C LEU A 16 -3.82 10.91 -24.34
N PRO A 17 -2.48 10.83 -24.14
CA PRO A 17 -1.58 11.93 -24.47
C PRO A 17 -1.62 12.35 -25.95
N ALA A 18 -1.32 13.61 -26.23
CA ALA A 18 -1.33 14.17 -27.58
C ALA A 18 -0.23 13.56 -28.46
N GLU A 19 -0.45 13.51 -29.77
CA GLU A 19 0.50 12.96 -30.75
C GLU A 19 1.85 13.70 -30.68
N GLU A 20 1.82 15.03 -30.54
CA GLU A 20 3.02 15.86 -30.44
C GLU A 20 3.84 15.54 -29.18
N PHE A 21 3.18 15.13 -28.10
CA PHE A 21 3.86 14.70 -26.88
C PHE A 21 4.54 13.34 -27.09
N LEU A 22 3.83 12.38 -27.69
CA LEU A 22 4.36 11.03 -27.93
C LEU A 22 5.55 11.05 -28.90
N VAL A 23 5.42 11.74 -30.02
CA VAL A 23 6.49 11.87 -31.04
C VAL A 23 7.72 12.61 -30.49
N LYS A 24 7.55 13.49 -29.50
CA LYS A 24 8.66 14.16 -28.81
C LYS A 24 9.47 13.20 -27.93
N LEU A 25 8.86 12.12 -27.42
CA LEU A 25 9.58 11.07 -26.70
C LEU A 25 10.36 10.19 -27.67
N ASP A 26 9.71 9.71 -28.73
CA ASP A 26 10.34 8.96 -29.81
C ASP A 26 9.44 9.01 -31.07
N PRO A 27 9.99 9.32 -32.27
CA PRO A 27 9.22 9.32 -33.52
C PRO A 27 8.49 8.00 -33.84
N LEU A 28 8.96 6.85 -33.32
CA LEU A 28 8.30 5.55 -33.50
C LEU A 28 6.94 5.45 -32.80
N LEU A 29 6.63 6.37 -31.89
CA LEU A 29 5.33 6.44 -31.22
C LEU A 29 4.25 7.14 -32.06
N GLY A 30 4.60 7.59 -33.28
CA GLY A 30 3.65 8.18 -34.20
C GLY A 30 2.44 7.29 -34.53
N GLY A 31 1.26 7.88 -34.57
CA GLY A 31 -0.03 7.23 -34.81
C GLY A 31 -0.45 6.24 -33.73
N MET A 32 0.25 6.21 -32.57
CA MET A 32 -0.12 5.31 -31.46
C MET A 32 -1.45 5.73 -30.84
N ARG A 33 -1.69 7.04 -30.67
CA ARG A 33 -2.94 7.58 -30.11
C ARG A 33 -4.16 7.12 -30.90
N GLU A 34 -4.11 7.19 -32.22
CA GLU A 34 -5.23 6.85 -33.12
C GLU A 34 -5.55 5.35 -33.16
N ARG A 35 -4.56 4.50 -32.91
CA ARG A 35 -4.71 3.03 -32.91
C ARG A 35 -5.17 2.47 -31.58
N LEU A 36 -5.23 3.29 -30.53
CA LEU A 36 -5.65 2.90 -29.19
C LEU A 36 -7.09 3.35 -28.91
N PHE A 37 -7.58 2.95 -27.74
CA PHE A 37 -8.93 3.29 -27.29
C PHE A 37 -9.08 4.80 -27.04
N LYS A 38 -10.31 5.29 -27.23
CA LYS A 38 -10.70 6.66 -26.90
C LYS A 38 -11.53 6.72 -25.62
N ASP A 39 -12.53 5.84 -25.54
CA ASP A 39 -13.48 5.81 -24.43
C ASP A 39 -12.97 4.92 -23.30
N THR A 40 -13.38 5.27 -22.08
CA THR A 40 -13.05 4.51 -20.88
C THR A 40 -14.28 4.37 -20.00
N TYR A 41 -14.36 3.27 -19.25
CA TYR A 41 -15.54 2.90 -18.50
C TYR A 41 -15.20 2.63 -17.03
N GLU A 42 -16.10 3.02 -16.13
CA GLU A 42 -15.99 2.73 -14.71
C GLU A 42 -16.39 1.28 -14.42
N CYS A 43 -15.98 0.77 -13.25
CA CYS A 43 -16.13 -0.65 -12.92
C CYS A 43 -17.59 -1.12 -12.76
N ASP A 44 -18.53 -0.19 -12.66
CA ASP A 44 -19.97 -0.42 -12.55
C ASP A 44 -20.70 -0.42 -13.91
N ILE A 45 -19.96 -0.35 -15.01
CA ILE A 45 -20.52 -0.35 -16.37
C ILE A 45 -20.47 -1.75 -16.99
N ALA A 46 -21.58 -2.17 -17.60
CA ALA A 46 -21.64 -3.40 -18.39
C ALA A 46 -20.85 -3.24 -19.70
N VAL A 47 -19.97 -4.20 -20.01
CA VAL A 47 -19.23 -4.27 -21.29
C VAL A 47 -19.81 -5.30 -22.25
N GLY A 48 -20.78 -6.10 -21.81
CA GLY A 48 -21.48 -7.08 -22.64
C GLY A 48 -21.98 -8.25 -21.81
N THR A 49 -22.20 -9.38 -22.48
CA THR A 49 -22.55 -10.66 -21.84
C THR A 49 -21.57 -11.76 -22.24
N LEU A 50 -21.59 -12.87 -21.52
CA LEU A 50 -20.76 -14.03 -21.88
C LEU A 50 -21.10 -14.54 -23.29
N SER A 51 -20.05 -14.80 -24.09
CA SER A 51 -20.20 -15.51 -25.36
C SER A 51 -20.65 -16.95 -25.13
N GLU A 52 -21.25 -17.57 -26.15
CA GLU A 52 -21.66 -18.99 -26.09
C GLU A 52 -20.52 -19.93 -25.69
N GLU A 53 -19.32 -19.69 -26.23
CA GLU A 53 -18.13 -20.46 -25.92
C GLU A 53 -17.80 -20.42 -24.41
N TRP A 54 -17.74 -19.22 -23.82
CA TRP A 54 -17.38 -19.06 -22.42
C TRP A 54 -18.50 -19.48 -21.47
N ALA A 55 -19.76 -19.23 -21.84
CA ALA A 55 -20.92 -19.74 -21.13
C ALA A 55 -20.87 -21.27 -21.02
N GLY A 56 -20.60 -21.98 -22.13
CA GLY A 56 -20.43 -23.43 -22.15
C GLY A 56 -19.25 -23.94 -21.30
N ARG A 57 -18.08 -23.28 -21.39
CA ARG A 57 -16.88 -23.66 -20.63
C ARG A 57 -17.04 -23.47 -19.11
N LEU A 58 -17.73 -22.41 -18.69
CA LEU A 58 -17.91 -22.06 -17.28
C LEU A 58 -19.16 -22.70 -16.66
N GLY A 59 -20.02 -23.33 -17.47
CA GLY A 59 -21.31 -23.87 -17.00
C GLY A 59 -22.31 -22.77 -16.62
N LEU A 60 -22.23 -21.61 -17.29
CA LEU A 60 -23.06 -20.43 -17.05
C LEU A 60 -23.96 -20.13 -18.26
N SER A 61 -24.87 -19.15 -18.14
CA SER A 61 -25.73 -18.71 -19.25
C SER A 61 -25.10 -17.55 -20.04
N THR A 62 -25.50 -17.39 -21.30
CA THR A 62 -25.19 -16.18 -22.11
C THR A 62 -25.90 -14.92 -21.63
N GLY A 63 -26.80 -15.03 -20.65
CA GLY A 63 -27.44 -13.90 -19.97
C GLY A 63 -26.59 -13.31 -18.84
N VAL A 64 -25.45 -13.91 -18.50
CA VAL A 64 -24.53 -13.34 -17.50
C VAL A 64 -23.89 -12.08 -18.06
N ILE A 65 -24.13 -10.97 -17.37
CA ILE A 65 -23.57 -9.65 -17.69
C ILE A 65 -22.12 -9.60 -17.22
N VAL A 66 -21.24 -9.06 -18.07
CA VAL A 66 -19.83 -8.85 -17.77
C VAL A 66 -19.62 -7.36 -17.54
N GLY A 67 -19.08 -7.00 -16.37
CA GLY A 67 -18.71 -5.63 -16.03
C GLY A 67 -17.34 -5.23 -16.56
N ALA A 68 -17.09 -3.92 -16.65
CA ALA A 68 -15.76 -3.41 -16.95
C ALA A 68 -14.77 -3.78 -15.84
N GLY A 69 -13.55 -4.14 -16.23
CA GLY A 69 -12.49 -4.47 -15.28
C GLY A 69 -11.92 -3.24 -14.57
N ALA A 70 -11.28 -3.47 -13.43
CA ALA A 70 -10.47 -2.50 -12.70
C ALA A 70 -9.23 -3.18 -12.09
N PHE A 71 -8.39 -2.43 -11.38
CA PHE A 71 -7.19 -2.98 -10.76
C PHE A 71 -7.49 -3.71 -9.46
N ASP A 72 -6.64 -4.69 -9.14
CA ASP A 72 -6.72 -5.50 -7.93
C ASP A 72 -6.76 -4.67 -6.65
N ALA A 73 -5.89 -3.66 -6.52
CA ALA A 73 -5.87 -2.77 -5.37
C ALA A 73 -7.19 -1.98 -5.26
N HIS A 74 -7.70 -1.45 -6.37
CA HIS A 74 -8.92 -0.62 -6.39
C HIS A 74 -10.15 -1.46 -6.05
N LEU A 75 -10.29 -2.66 -6.62
CA LEU A 75 -11.35 -3.60 -6.27
C LEU A 75 -11.18 -4.13 -4.84
N GLY A 76 -9.94 -4.37 -4.42
CA GLY A 76 -9.60 -4.70 -3.03
C GLY A 76 -10.06 -3.63 -2.05
N ALA A 77 -9.92 -2.35 -2.41
CA ALA A 77 -10.43 -1.24 -1.62
C ALA A 77 -11.95 -1.25 -1.53
N LEU A 78 -12.67 -1.56 -2.62
CA LEU A 78 -14.13 -1.72 -2.59
C LEU A 78 -14.55 -2.83 -1.62
N GLY A 79 -13.96 -4.02 -1.75
CA GLY A 79 -14.27 -5.17 -0.88
C GLY A 79 -13.79 -5.00 0.56
N ALA A 80 -12.87 -4.06 0.82
CA ALA A 80 -12.48 -3.62 2.16
C ALA A 80 -13.32 -2.45 2.68
N GLU A 81 -14.40 -2.09 1.98
CA GLU A 81 -15.34 -1.04 2.38
C GLU A 81 -14.69 0.36 2.45
N ILE A 82 -13.85 0.68 1.46
CA ILE A 82 -13.29 2.03 1.31
C ILE A 82 -14.41 3.08 1.31
N ARG A 83 -14.15 4.19 2.00
CA ARG A 83 -15.08 5.30 2.17
C ARG A 83 -14.37 6.65 2.02
N PRO A 84 -15.09 7.74 1.69
CA PRO A 84 -14.53 9.08 1.56
C PRO A 84 -13.56 9.45 2.67
N TYR A 85 -12.38 9.93 2.28
CA TYR A 85 -11.35 10.45 3.18
C TYR A 85 -10.74 9.45 4.18
N TYR A 86 -11.01 8.14 4.01
CA TYR A 86 -10.27 7.08 4.70
C TYR A 86 -9.25 6.46 3.74
N LEU A 87 -7.99 6.47 4.14
CA LEU A 87 -6.91 5.89 3.34
C LEU A 87 -7.01 4.36 3.41
N SER A 88 -7.40 3.72 2.32
CA SER A 88 -7.35 2.27 2.18
C SER A 88 -5.93 1.83 1.87
N LYS A 89 -5.29 1.12 2.79
CA LYS A 89 -3.87 0.77 2.74
C LYS A 89 -3.71 -0.74 2.63
N VAL A 90 -3.20 -1.19 1.49
CA VAL A 90 -2.81 -2.59 1.26
C VAL A 90 -1.43 -2.81 1.86
N MET A 91 -1.37 -3.46 3.01
CA MET A 91 -0.15 -3.67 3.80
C MET A 91 0.39 -5.08 3.58
N GLY A 92 1.35 -5.18 2.63
CA GLY A 92 2.05 -6.41 2.28
C GLY A 92 3.56 -6.19 2.21
N THR A 93 4.20 -6.79 1.21
CA THR A 93 5.64 -6.59 0.89
C THR A 93 5.97 -5.10 0.72
N SER A 94 5.12 -4.41 -0.03
CA SER A 94 5.06 -2.95 -0.18
C SER A 94 3.65 -2.46 0.21
N THR A 95 3.37 -1.16 0.03
CA THR A 95 1.98 -0.69 0.15
C THR A 95 1.45 -0.03 -1.10
N CYS A 96 0.15 -0.25 -1.33
CA CYS A 96 -0.68 0.55 -2.22
C CYS A 96 -1.69 1.29 -1.36
N ASP A 97 -1.71 2.61 -1.48
CA ASP A 97 -2.47 3.51 -0.61
C ASP A 97 -3.50 4.22 -1.50
N MET A 98 -4.78 3.99 -1.21
CA MET A 98 -5.88 4.50 -2.02
C MET A 98 -6.77 5.41 -1.19
N LEU A 99 -7.19 6.51 -1.78
CA LEU A 99 -8.13 7.44 -1.19
C LEU A 99 -9.22 7.76 -2.20
N ILE A 100 -10.44 7.91 -1.72
CA ILE A 100 -11.54 8.44 -2.51
C ILE A 100 -12.08 9.72 -1.88
N ALA A 101 -12.50 10.66 -2.71
CA ALA A 101 -13.14 11.89 -2.30
C ALA A 101 -14.31 12.23 -3.26
N PRO A 102 -15.46 12.70 -2.76
CA PRO A 102 -16.55 13.16 -3.62
C PRO A 102 -16.06 14.29 -4.56
N MET A 103 -16.34 14.19 -5.86
CA MET A 103 -15.82 15.15 -6.86
C MET A 103 -16.28 16.59 -6.56
N ASN A 104 -17.51 16.76 -6.07
CA ASN A 104 -18.06 18.06 -5.69
C ASN A 104 -17.33 18.72 -4.50
N GLU A 105 -16.78 17.92 -3.58
CA GLU A 105 -15.97 18.41 -2.44
C GLU A 105 -14.49 18.57 -2.82
N PHE A 106 -14.00 17.69 -3.70
CA PHE A 106 -12.62 17.69 -4.13
C PHE A 106 -12.30 18.91 -4.99
N GLY A 107 -13.19 19.27 -5.92
CA GLY A 107 -13.00 20.38 -6.86
C GLY A 107 -11.79 20.17 -7.76
N ASN A 108 -11.08 21.23 -8.11
CA ASN A 108 -9.96 21.19 -9.07
C ASN A 108 -8.59 21.01 -8.41
N LYS A 109 -8.52 20.35 -7.24
CA LYS A 109 -7.25 20.12 -6.55
C LYS A 109 -6.37 19.16 -7.37
N LEU A 110 -5.07 19.40 -7.36
CA LEU A 110 -4.07 18.50 -7.94
C LEU A 110 -3.10 18.11 -6.85
N VAL A 111 -3.04 16.82 -6.52
CA VAL A 111 -2.17 16.33 -5.45
C VAL A 111 -0.81 15.97 -6.04
N GLY A 112 0.23 16.74 -5.69
CA GLY A 112 1.58 16.45 -6.14
C GLY A 112 2.18 15.22 -5.45
N GLY A 113 3.09 14.52 -6.14
CA GLY A 113 3.95 13.48 -5.54
C GLY A 113 3.30 12.14 -5.21
N ILE A 114 2.04 11.94 -5.60
CA ILE A 114 1.35 10.64 -5.55
C ILE A 114 1.49 9.89 -6.88
N CYS A 115 1.05 8.63 -6.94
CA CYS A 115 1.15 7.79 -8.13
C CYS A 115 0.12 8.19 -9.21
N GLY A 116 -1.10 8.56 -8.80
CA GLY A 116 -2.15 8.93 -9.74
C GLY A 116 -3.39 9.53 -9.08
N GLN A 117 -4.12 10.32 -9.86
CA GLN A 117 -5.37 10.96 -9.50
C GLN A 117 -6.31 10.83 -10.70
N VAL A 118 -7.40 10.09 -10.55
CA VAL A 118 -8.29 9.76 -11.67
C VAL A 118 -9.75 9.67 -11.23
N ASP A 119 -10.60 10.35 -11.97
CA ASP A 119 -12.04 10.40 -11.76
C ASP A 119 -12.68 9.02 -11.98
N GLY A 120 -13.50 8.60 -11.00
CA GLY A 120 -14.22 7.34 -11.02
C GLY A 120 -13.33 6.11 -11.17
N SER A 121 -12.07 6.17 -10.72
CA SER A 121 -11.15 5.02 -10.89
C SER A 121 -11.38 3.91 -9.88
N ILE A 122 -11.92 4.26 -8.70
CA ILE A 122 -12.18 3.32 -7.60
C ILE A 122 -13.70 3.23 -7.36
N VAL A 123 -14.32 4.36 -7.02
CA VAL A 123 -15.77 4.47 -6.82
C VAL A 123 -16.34 5.50 -7.82
N PRO A 124 -17.36 5.14 -8.61
CA PRO A 124 -18.10 6.05 -9.48
C PRO A 124 -18.54 7.35 -8.77
N GLY A 125 -18.37 8.49 -9.44
CA GLY A 125 -18.69 9.82 -8.88
C GLY A 125 -17.72 10.34 -7.81
N MET A 126 -16.58 9.66 -7.60
CA MET A 126 -15.51 10.10 -6.70
C MET A 126 -14.18 10.21 -7.43
N VAL A 127 -13.32 11.12 -6.99
CA VAL A 127 -11.92 11.15 -7.41
C VAL A 127 -11.18 10.02 -6.70
N GLY A 128 -10.52 9.14 -7.45
CA GLY A 128 -9.67 8.09 -6.93
C GLY A 128 -8.20 8.53 -6.94
N LEU A 129 -7.54 8.46 -5.80
CA LEU A 129 -6.15 8.83 -5.60
C LEU A 129 -5.35 7.58 -5.22
N GLU A 130 -4.17 7.41 -5.81
CA GLU A 130 -3.25 6.31 -5.55
C GLU A 130 -1.89 6.87 -5.13
N ALA A 131 -1.37 6.36 -4.03
CA ALA A 131 -0.02 6.57 -3.52
C ALA A 131 0.60 5.21 -3.18
N GLY A 132 1.88 5.18 -2.81
CA GLY A 132 2.49 3.93 -2.37
C GLY A 132 3.79 4.09 -1.64
N GLN A 133 4.09 3.09 -0.81
CA GLN A 133 5.34 2.97 -0.08
C GLN A 133 6.13 1.80 -0.66
N SER A 134 7.38 2.05 -1.06
CA SER A 134 8.17 1.12 -1.89
C SER A 134 8.41 -0.24 -1.24
N ALA A 135 8.62 -0.25 0.07
CA ALA A 135 8.84 -1.43 0.88
C ALA A 135 8.19 -1.21 2.25
N PHE A 136 7.56 -2.24 2.77
CA PHE A 136 6.92 -2.23 4.09
C PHE A 136 7.23 -3.56 4.79
N GLY A 137 6.50 -4.63 4.44
CA GLY A 137 6.80 -5.98 4.92
C GLY A 137 8.15 -6.52 4.43
N ASP A 138 8.63 -6.09 3.25
CA ASP A 138 9.94 -6.50 2.73
C ASP A 138 11.10 -6.04 3.62
N ILE A 139 10.94 -4.93 4.35
CA ILE A 139 11.95 -4.46 5.30
C ILE A 139 12.08 -5.44 6.47
N TYR A 140 10.95 -5.99 6.94
CA TYR A 140 10.94 -6.96 8.02
C TYR A 140 11.51 -8.31 7.57
N ALA A 141 11.12 -8.75 6.37
CA ALA A 141 11.67 -9.96 5.75
C ALA A 141 13.18 -9.82 5.50
N TRP A 142 13.64 -8.67 5.01
CA TRP A 142 15.06 -8.39 4.80
C TRP A 142 15.85 -8.51 6.10
N PHE A 143 15.37 -7.89 7.19
CA PHE A 143 16.08 -7.95 8.46
C PHE A 143 16.12 -9.38 9.04
N SER A 144 15.02 -10.13 8.89
CA SER A 144 14.98 -11.56 9.21
C SER A 144 16.03 -12.34 8.41
N GLU A 145 16.17 -12.10 7.11
CA GLU A 145 17.19 -12.77 6.28
C GLU A 145 18.62 -12.41 6.67
N VAL A 146 18.88 -11.15 7.05
CA VAL A 146 20.18 -10.73 7.60
C VAL A 146 20.54 -11.54 8.85
N LEU A 147 19.58 -11.75 9.76
CA LEU A 147 19.75 -12.53 10.97
C LEU A 147 19.80 -14.04 10.72
N MET A 148 19.15 -14.51 9.66
CA MET A 148 19.19 -15.92 9.26
C MET A 148 20.51 -16.31 8.61
N TRP A 149 21.27 -15.38 8.03
CA TRP A 149 22.58 -15.70 7.47
C TRP A 149 23.52 -16.40 8.47
N PRO A 150 23.80 -15.86 9.68
CA PRO A 150 24.65 -16.55 10.64
C PRO A 150 24.05 -17.86 11.13
N VAL A 151 22.71 -17.96 11.24
CA VAL A 151 22.06 -19.23 11.57
C VAL A 151 22.37 -20.27 10.50
N LYS A 152 22.15 -19.95 9.22
CA LYS A 152 22.40 -20.85 8.09
C LYS A 152 23.87 -21.22 7.99
N GLU A 153 24.76 -20.25 8.07
CA GLU A 153 26.20 -20.43 7.86
C GLU A 153 26.88 -21.17 9.02
N VAL A 154 26.61 -20.76 10.27
CA VAL A 154 27.24 -21.36 11.45
C VAL A 154 26.67 -22.75 11.69
N LEU A 155 25.33 -22.89 11.72
CA LEU A 155 24.68 -24.19 11.87
C LEU A 155 25.12 -25.14 10.75
N GLY A 156 25.26 -24.62 9.53
CA GLY A 156 25.79 -25.31 8.35
C GLY A 156 27.19 -25.92 8.51
N LYS A 157 27.98 -25.43 9.46
CA LYS A 157 29.35 -25.92 9.74
C LYS A 157 29.48 -26.68 11.05
N LEU A 158 28.42 -26.76 11.86
CA LEU A 158 28.48 -27.51 13.11
C LEU A 158 28.64 -29.00 12.84
N GLU A 159 29.63 -29.59 13.50
CA GLU A 159 29.83 -31.04 13.58
C GLU A 159 28.91 -31.63 14.66
N GLY A 160 28.52 -32.91 14.52
CA GLY A 160 27.69 -33.61 15.51
C GLY A 160 26.18 -33.36 15.41
N ILE A 161 25.69 -32.64 14.39
CA ILE A 161 24.26 -32.46 14.10
C ILE A 161 23.93 -33.09 12.74
N ASP A 162 22.98 -34.02 12.71
CA ASP A 162 22.53 -34.67 11.49
C ASP A 162 21.73 -33.70 10.57
N GLU A 163 21.64 -34.06 9.29
CA GLU A 163 21.02 -33.22 8.26
C GLU A 163 19.53 -32.93 8.53
N LYS A 164 18.79 -33.90 9.08
CA LYS A 164 17.35 -33.72 9.36
C LYS A 164 17.16 -32.73 10.48
N THR A 165 17.90 -32.87 11.58
CA THR A 165 17.87 -31.94 12.71
C THR A 165 18.29 -30.54 12.28
N ARG A 166 19.32 -30.44 11.44
CA ARG A 166 19.80 -29.17 10.86
C ARG A 166 18.70 -28.46 10.09
N LYS A 167 18.07 -29.16 9.14
CA LYS A 167 16.96 -28.62 8.33
C LYS A 167 15.80 -28.16 9.21
N PHE A 168 15.42 -28.97 10.19
CA PHE A 168 14.36 -28.64 11.14
C PHE A 168 14.67 -27.33 11.91
N ILE A 169 15.88 -27.17 12.46
CA ILE A 169 16.25 -25.94 13.17
C ILE A 169 16.20 -24.73 12.24
N MET A 170 16.65 -24.87 10.99
CA MET A 170 16.63 -23.77 10.02
C MET A 170 15.21 -23.33 9.68
N GLU A 171 14.31 -24.27 9.39
CA GLU A 171 12.91 -24.02 9.04
C GLU A 171 12.16 -23.40 10.24
N GLU A 172 12.25 -24.01 11.42
CA GLU A 172 11.60 -23.50 12.64
C GLU A 172 12.13 -22.12 13.05
N SER A 173 13.43 -21.86 12.89
CA SER A 173 14.01 -20.54 13.18
C SER A 173 13.48 -19.48 12.22
N ALA A 174 13.41 -19.80 10.93
CA ALA A 174 12.90 -18.88 9.91
C ALA A 174 11.41 -18.53 10.16
N ASP A 175 10.58 -19.54 10.43
CA ASP A 175 9.14 -19.37 10.64
C ASP A 175 8.81 -18.55 11.89
N ARG A 176 9.66 -18.61 12.92
CA ARG A 176 9.46 -17.90 14.19
C ARG A 176 10.17 -16.55 14.26
N MET A 177 11.18 -16.29 13.42
CA MET A 177 12.07 -15.12 13.55
C MET A 177 11.33 -13.80 13.70
N ILE A 178 10.41 -13.49 12.78
CA ILE A 178 9.66 -12.22 12.79
C ILE A 178 8.74 -12.13 14.01
N ALA A 179 8.12 -13.24 14.44
CA ALA A 179 7.23 -13.26 15.60
C ALA A 179 8.00 -12.99 16.89
N GLU A 180 9.15 -13.66 17.08
CA GLU A 180 10.02 -13.46 18.25
C GLU A 180 10.63 -12.05 18.29
N LEU A 181 11.08 -11.55 17.13
CA LEU A 181 11.54 -10.16 17.02
C LEU A 181 10.44 -9.16 17.35
N SER A 182 9.20 -9.40 16.90
CA SER A 182 8.06 -8.53 17.20
C SER A 182 7.77 -8.51 18.70
N ALA A 183 7.71 -9.68 19.35
CA ALA A 183 7.46 -9.78 20.79
C ALA A 183 8.58 -9.13 21.64
N ALA A 184 9.82 -9.16 21.17
CA ALA A 184 10.93 -8.47 21.81
C ALA A 184 10.91 -6.95 21.53
N ALA A 185 10.61 -6.53 20.29
CA ALA A 185 10.53 -5.14 19.87
C ALA A 185 9.36 -4.39 20.54
N GLU A 186 8.28 -5.08 20.92
CA GLU A 186 7.18 -4.50 21.68
C GLU A 186 7.64 -3.93 23.04
N LYS A 187 8.66 -4.55 23.65
CA LYS A 187 9.21 -4.15 24.96
C LYS A 187 10.21 -2.99 24.86
N VAL A 188 10.57 -2.56 23.65
CA VAL A 188 11.49 -1.45 23.42
C VAL A 188 10.74 -0.14 23.64
N ASP A 189 11.25 0.68 24.55
CA ASP A 189 10.71 2.01 24.85
C ASP A 189 11.15 3.03 23.78
N PRO A 190 10.24 3.53 22.92
CA PRO A 190 10.59 4.46 21.86
C PRO A 190 11.14 5.79 22.39
N GLY A 191 10.78 6.19 23.62
CA GLY A 191 11.30 7.41 24.25
C GLY A 191 12.74 7.29 24.74
N LYS A 192 13.26 6.06 24.88
CA LYS A 192 14.64 5.80 25.33
C LYS A 192 15.56 5.29 24.23
N SER A 193 15.01 4.75 23.15
CA SER A 193 15.81 4.24 22.04
C SER A 193 16.54 5.37 21.32
N SER A 194 17.85 5.18 21.09
CA SER A 194 18.63 6.08 20.25
C SER A 194 18.57 5.72 18.76
N VAL A 195 18.09 4.52 18.43
CA VAL A 195 18.12 3.95 17.08
C VAL A 195 17.02 4.56 16.22
N LEU A 196 17.38 5.01 15.02
CA LEU A 196 16.43 5.52 14.03
C LEU A 196 16.78 4.96 12.65
N ALA A 197 15.76 4.57 11.88
CA ALA A 197 15.94 4.01 10.54
C ALA A 197 15.19 4.81 9.47
N LEU A 198 15.63 4.65 8.22
CA LEU A 198 14.93 5.09 7.00
C LEU A 198 14.45 3.86 6.23
N ASP A 199 13.18 3.87 5.81
CA ASP A 199 12.48 2.78 5.12
C ASP A 199 12.80 2.69 3.61
N TRP A 200 13.88 3.33 3.16
CA TRP A 200 14.19 3.51 1.74
C TRP A 200 15.01 2.38 1.12
N MET A 201 14.92 1.16 1.67
CA MET A 201 15.68 -0.02 1.21
C MET A 201 15.43 -0.33 -0.27
N ASN A 202 14.22 0.00 -0.76
CA ASN A 202 13.83 -0.13 -2.16
C ASN A 202 13.46 1.23 -2.80
N GLY A 203 14.21 2.29 -2.45
CA GLY A 203 13.92 3.66 -2.85
C GLY A 203 12.63 4.21 -2.23
N ARG A 204 12.16 5.35 -2.73
CA ARG A 204 10.93 6.02 -2.29
C ARG A 204 9.99 6.25 -3.47
N ARG A 205 8.71 5.88 -3.32
CA ARG A 205 7.62 6.17 -4.28
C ARG A 205 6.88 7.46 -3.90
N THR A 206 6.25 7.48 -2.73
CA THR A 206 5.52 8.65 -2.21
C THR A 206 6.01 9.02 -0.81
N PRO A 207 6.11 10.32 -0.46
CA PRO A 207 6.09 11.47 -1.37
C PRO A 207 7.41 11.58 -2.17
N ASP A 208 7.35 12.25 -3.32
CA ASP A 208 8.52 12.65 -4.12
C ASP A 208 9.42 11.47 -4.51
N ALA A 209 9.04 10.82 -5.61
CA ALA A 209 9.67 9.60 -6.10
C ALA A 209 11.18 9.75 -6.33
N ASN A 210 11.96 8.88 -5.70
CA ASN A 210 13.40 8.79 -5.87
C ASN A 210 13.86 7.34 -5.68
N GLN A 211 14.11 6.65 -6.79
CA GLN A 211 14.50 5.24 -6.80
C GLN A 211 15.98 5.02 -6.40
N ASN A 212 16.77 6.09 -6.35
CA ASN A 212 18.20 6.00 -6.02
C ASN A 212 18.46 5.95 -4.52
N LEU A 213 17.48 6.34 -3.69
CA LEU A 213 17.60 6.30 -2.23
C LEU A 213 17.89 4.89 -1.71
N LYS A 214 18.49 4.84 -0.52
CA LYS A 214 18.88 3.62 0.19
C LYS A 214 18.46 3.73 1.65
N GLY A 215 18.17 2.59 2.27
CA GLY A 215 17.90 2.51 3.70
C GLY A 215 19.13 2.93 4.51
N ALA A 216 18.90 3.50 5.69
CA ALA A 216 19.95 3.91 6.61
C ALA A 216 19.51 3.67 8.05
N ILE A 217 20.45 3.42 8.94
CA ILE A 217 20.23 3.28 10.39
C ILE A 217 21.26 4.14 11.11
N MET A 218 20.82 4.93 12.09
CA MET A 218 21.68 5.75 12.92
C MET A 218 21.44 5.50 14.42
N GLY A 219 22.37 5.98 15.26
CA GLY A 219 22.24 5.91 16.71
C GLY A 219 22.58 4.55 17.33
N LEU A 220 23.31 3.71 16.59
CA LEU A 220 23.83 2.43 17.08
C LEU A 220 24.91 2.64 18.14
N THR A 221 24.88 1.81 19.17
CA THR A 221 25.89 1.71 20.23
C THR A 221 26.28 0.24 20.44
N LEU A 222 27.33 -0.04 21.22
CA LEU A 222 27.70 -1.42 21.58
C LEU A 222 26.59 -2.16 22.37
N GLY A 223 25.64 -1.43 22.95
CA GLY A 223 24.48 -2.00 23.63
C GLY A 223 23.25 -2.18 22.74
N THR A 224 23.32 -1.86 21.44
CA THR A 224 22.20 -2.03 20.53
C THR A 224 22.05 -3.49 20.10
N ASP A 225 20.83 -4.01 20.18
CA ASP A 225 20.49 -5.40 19.85
C ASP A 225 19.53 -5.50 18.66
N ALA A 226 19.25 -6.74 18.23
CA ALA A 226 18.38 -7.00 17.09
C ALA A 226 16.93 -6.52 17.31
N PRO A 227 16.29 -6.71 18.48
CA PRO A 227 14.98 -6.13 18.77
C PRO A 227 14.93 -4.60 18.65
N ALA A 228 15.94 -3.88 19.15
CA ALA A 228 15.98 -2.42 19.02
C ALA A 228 16.08 -1.95 17.57
N ILE A 229 16.87 -2.64 16.75
CA ILE A 229 16.96 -2.36 15.31
C ILE A 229 15.63 -2.67 14.63
N PHE A 230 15.02 -3.83 14.92
CA PHE A 230 13.74 -4.22 14.36
C PHE A 230 12.62 -3.23 14.71
N ARG A 231 12.58 -2.76 15.97
CA ARG A 231 11.66 -1.70 16.40
C ARG A 231 11.83 -0.44 15.56
N ALA A 232 13.06 0.03 15.37
CA ALA A 232 13.34 1.22 14.56
C ALA A 232 12.94 1.03 13.08
N LEU A 233 13.06 -0.19 12.54
CA LEU A 233 12.60 -0.52 11.19
C LEU A 233 11.07 -0.44 11.10
N ILE A 234 10.32 -1.02 12.05
CA ILE A 234 8.85 -0.89 12.10
C ILE A 234 8.45 0.58 12.14
N GLU A 235 9.04 1.35 13.06
CA GLU A 235 8.77 2.78 13.20
C GLU A 235 9.08 3.56 11.93
N SER A 236 10.17 3.23 11.23
CA SER A 236 10.52 3.86 9.96
C SER A 236 9.45 3.67 8.89
N THR A 237 8.83 2.50 8.82
CA THR A 237 7.73 2.28 7.86
C THR A 237 6.48 3.08 8.24
N ALA A 238 6.21 3.26 9.54
CA ALA A 238 5.13 4.11 10.01
C ALA A 238 5.39 5.60 9.72
N TYR A 239 6.65 6.06 9.85
CA TYR A 239 7.05 7.40 9.45
C TYR A 239 6.95 7.62 7.93
N GLY A 240 7.29 6.62 7.12
CA GLY A 240 7.05 6.63 5.68
C GLY A 240 5.56 6.78 5.36
N ALA A 241 4.70 6.00 6.03
CA ALA A 241 3.25 6.13 5.89
C ALA A 241 2.73 7.51 6.32
N ARG A 242 3.27 8.09 7.41
CA ARG A 242 2.95 9.45 7.83
C ARG A 242 3.34 10.49 6.79
N SER A 243 4.47 10.31 6.12
CA SER A 243 4.91 11.21 5.06
C SER A 243 3.94 11.22 3.87
N ILE A 244 3.25 10.10 3.60
CA ILE A 244 2.18 10.02 2.60
C ILE A 244 0.94 10.78 3.08
N VAL A 245 0.52 10.58 4.33
CA VAL A 245 -0.63 11.29 4.92
C VAL A 245 -0.39 12.80 4.96
N ASP A 246 0.78 13.23 5.44
CA ASP A 246 1.19 14.64 5.49
C ASP A 246 1.21 15.26 4.09
N ARG A 247 1.57 14.49 3.05
CA ARG A 247 1.49 14.95 1.65
C ARG A 247 0.06 15.27 1.25
N PHE A 248 -0.89 14.37 1.47
CA PHE A 248 -2.30 14.63 1.16
C PHE A 248 -2.83 15.86 1.92
N VAL A 249 -2.54 15.95 3.23
CA VAL A 249 -2.99 17.06 4.08
C VAL A 249 -2.41 18.39 3.59
N LYS A 250 -1.11 18.43 3.23
CA LYS A 250 -0.45 19.62 2.69
C LYS A 250 -1.06 20.09 1.37
N GLU A 251 -1.50 19.16 0.53
CA GLU A 251 -2.19 19.43 -0.74
C GLU A 251 -3.70 19.71 -0.55
N GLY A 252 -4.17 19.90 0.69
CA GLY A 252 -5.54 20.28 1.01
C GLY A 252 -6.54 19.12 0.96
N VAL A 253 -6.08 17.87 1.04
CA VAL A 253 -6.91 16.67 1.09
C VAL A 253 -6.89 16.11 2.52
N ARG A 254 -8.05 16.11 3.19
CA ARG A 254 -8.14 15.59 4.55
C ARG A 254 -8.02 14.06 4.57
N ILE A 255 -7.48 13.53 5.67
CA ILE A 255 -7.43 12.09 5.99
C ILE A 255 -8.05 11.88 7.37
N ASP A 256 -9.16 11.15 7.41
CA ASP A 256 -9.98 10.95 8.60
C ASP A 256 -9.59 9.66 9.36
N GLY A 257 -9.05 8.67 8.66
CA GLY A 257 -8.57 7.42 9.22
C GLY A 257 -7.96 6.49 8.16
N VAL A 258 -7.62 5.27 8.58
CA VAL A 258 -7.06 4.24 7.69
C VAL A 258 -7.95 3.00 7.70
N ILE A 259 -8.13 2.41 6.54
CA ILE A 259 -8.68 1.05 6.38
C ILE A 259 -7.53 0.17 5.90
N ALA A 260 -7.06 -0.73 6.75
CA ALA A 260 -5.95 -1.60 6.46
C ALA A 260 -6.44 -2.96 5.94
N LEU A 261 -5.77 -3.45 4.91
CA LEU A 261 -5.94 -4.79 4.38
C LEU A 261 -4.57 -5.41 4.09
N GLY A 262 -4.52 -6.73 3.85
CA GLY A 262 -3.29 -7.45 3.54
C GLY A 262 -2.66 -8.13 4.75
N GLY A 263 -1.69 -9.01 4.46
CA GLY A 263 -1.15 -9.95 5.44
C GLY A 263 -0.48 -9.31 6.64
N VAL A 264 0.18 -8.15 6.48
CA VAL A 264 0.82 -7.46 7.61
C VAL A 264 -0.23 -6.91 8.56
N ALA A 265 -1.32 -6.34 8.03
CA ALA A 265 -2.41 -5.80 8.83
C ALA A 265 -3.08 -6.84 9.72
N LYS A 266 -3.21 -8.08 9.22
CA LYS A 266 -3.80 -9.20 9.96
C LYS A 266 -2.84 -9.85 10.96
N LYS A 267 -1.54 -9.89 10.65
CA LYS A 267 -0.56 -10.71 11.40
C LYS A 267 0.28 -9.93 12.40
N SER A 268 0.30 -8.60 12.34
CA SER A 268 1.23 -7.80 13.16
C SER A 268 0.55 -6.68 13.96
N PRO A 269 -0.02 -7.00 15.13
CA PRO A 269 -0.66 -6.00 16.01
C PRO A 269 0.28 -4.86 16.42
N LEU A 270 1.56 -5.17 16.68
CA LEU A 270 2.57 -4.17 17.01
C LEU A 270 2.73 -3.13 15.91
N VAL A 271 2.87 -3.56 14.65
CA VAL A 271 3.00 -2.66 13.49
C VAL A 271 1.75 -1.81 13.36
N MET A 272 0.56 -2.41 13.51
CA MET A 272 -0.71 -1.69 13.38
C MET A 272 -0.89 -0.61 14.45
N GLN A 273 -0.55 -0.91 15.71
CA GLN A 273 -0.63 0.08 16.78
C GLN A 273 0.37 1.22 16.57
N ILE A 274 1.62 0.92 16.18
CA ILE A 274 2.64 1.95 15.90
C ILE A 274 2.19 2.84 14.73
N VAL A 275 1.63 2.26 13.66
CA VAL A 275 1.10 3.07 12.55
C VAL A 275 -0.05 3.96 13.04
N ALA A 276 -0.96 3.46 13.89
CA ALA A 276 -2.05 4.27 14.44
C ALA A 276 -1.52 5.46 15.27
N ASP A 277 -0.57 5.20 16.17
CA ASP A 277 0.06 6.19 17.03
C ASP A 277 0.85 7.24 16.23
N VAL A 278 1.65 6.78 15.26
CA VAL A 278 2.48 7.67 14.42
C VAL A 278 1.61 8.56 13.52
N LEU A 279 0.54 8.01 12.93
CA LEU A 279 -0.39 8.77 12.10
C LEU A 279 -1.32 9.67 12.92
N ASN A 280 -1.51 9.37 14.22
CA ASN A 280 -2.55 9.92 15.06
C ASN A 280 -3.94 9.77 14.41
N LYS A 281 -4.24 8.56 13.93
CA LYS A 281 -5.49 8.22 13.22
C LYS A 281 -5.98 6.83 13.62
N PRO A 282 -7.31 6.62 13.69
CA PRO A 282 -7.85 5.29 13.88
C PRO A 282 -7.57 4.43 12.64
N ILE A 283 -7.29 3.15 12.87
CA ILE A 283 -7.10 2.15 11.82
C ILE A 283 -8.10 1.03 12.00
N LYS A 284 -8.81 0.68 10.92
CA LYS A 284 -9.70 -0.49 10.88
C LYS A 284 -9.11 -1.57 9.99
N VAL A 285 -9.04 -2.81 10.45
CA VAL A 285 -8.58 -3.95 9.66
C VAL A 285 -9.80 -4.63 9.02
N ALA A 286 -9.82 -4.70 7.69
CA ALA A 286 -10.93 -5.33 6.97
C ALA A 286 -10.99 -6.84 7.25
N SER A 287 -12.19 -7.35 7.54
CA SER A 287 -12.39 -8.78 7.86
C SER A 287 -12.13 -9.70 6.66
N SER A 288 -12.39 -9.23 5.44
CA SER A 288 -12.34 -10.09 4.24
C SER A 288 -10.93 -10.61 3.92
N ASP A 289 -10.77 -11.93 3.87
CA ASP A 289 -9.54 -12.57 3.39
C ASP A 289 -9.37 -12.49 1.86
N GLN A 290 -10.45 -12.20 1.13
CA GLN A 290 -10.50 -12.14 -0.33
C GLN A 290 -11.11 -10.81 -0.79
N ALA A 291 -10.62 -9.70 -0.24
CA ALA A 291 -11.15 -8.35 -0.49
C ALA A 291 -11.24 -8.01 -1.98
N VAL A 292 -10.27 -8.42 -2.80
CA VAL A 292 -10.28 -8.19 -4.25
C VAL A 292 -11.45 -8.90 -4.92
N ALA A 293 -11.63 -10.20 -4.65
CA ALA A 293 -12.73 -10.98 -5.22
C ALA A 293 -14.10 -10.45 -4.73
N LEU A 294 -14.19 -10.05 -3.46
CA LEU A 294 -15.39 -9.45 -2.89
C LEU A 294 -15.72 -8.12 -3.57
N GLY A 295 -14.75 -7.25 -3.78
CA GLY A 295 -14.94 -5.98 -4.48
C GLY A 295 -15.32 -6.16 -5.95
N SER A 296 -14.74 -7.14 -6.65
CA SER A 296 -15.18 -7.55 -8.00
C SER A 296 -16.64 -8.00 -7.99
N ALA A 297 -17.05 -8.77 -6.99
CA ALA A 297 -18.44 -9.20 -6.85
C ALA A 297 -19.39 -8.03 -6.54
N MET A 298 -18.97 -7.06 -5.74
CA MET A 298 -19.73 -5.83 -5.49
C MET A 298 -19.95 -5.02 -6.77
N ALA A 299 -18.89 -4.83 -7.58
CA ALA A 299 -19.00 -4.16 -8.87
C ALA A 299 -19.93 -4.93 -9.83
N ALA A 300 -19.77 -6.25 -9.91
CA ALA A 300 -20.65 -7.11 -10.72
C ALA A 300 -22.12 -7.07 -10.26
N ALA A 301 -22.38 -6.97 -8.94
CA ALA A 301 -23.73 -6.84 -8.41
C ALA A 301 -24.40 -5.51 -8.79
N VAL A 302 -23.62 -4.42 -8.91
CA VAL A 302 -24.11 -3.14 -9.43
C VAL A 302 -24.41 -3.24 -10.92
N VAL A 303 -23.47 -3.79 -11.70
CA VAL A 303 -23.64 -4.03 -13.14
C VAL A 303 -24.89 -4.89 -13.43
N ALA A 304 -25.14 -5.90 -12.59
CA ALA A 304 -26.30 -6.77 -12.71
C ALA A 304 -27.63 -6.15 -12.22
N GLY A 305 -27.60 -4.93 -11.66
CA GLY A 305 -28.78 -4.25 -11.12
C GLY A 305 -29.28 -4.81 -9.79
N VAL A 306 -28.50 -5.67 -9.11
CA VAL A 306 -28.84 -6.21 -7.78
C VAL A 306 -28.73 -5.12 -6.72
N HIS A 307 -27.72 -4.25 -6.84
CA HIS A 307 -27.55 -3.07 -6.01
C HIS A 307 -27.47 -1.81 -6.88
N PRO A 308 -28.03 -0.67 -6.43
CA PRO A 308 -28.12 0.53 -7.26
C PRO A 308 -26.81 1.31 -7.37
N SER A 309 -25.80 1.02 -6.53
CA SER A 309 -24.51 1.71 -6.52
C SER A 309 -23.48 0.93 -5.69
N ILE A 310 -22.19 1.24 -5.88
CA ILE A 310 -21.09 0.62 -5.13
C ILE A 310 -21.25 0.80 -3.61
N PRO A 311 -21.59 1.99 -3.06
CA PRO A 311 -21.83 2.12 -1.62
C PRO A 311 -22.96 1.23 -1.09
N LYS A 312 -24.01 0.99 -1.89
CA LYS A 312 -25.10 0.08 -1.50
C LYS A 312 -24.71 -1.38 -1.59
N ALA A 313 -23.85 -1.75 -2.54
CA ALA A 313 -23.26 -3.08 -2.57
C ALA A 313 -22.32 -3.30 -1.38
N GLN A 314 -21.51 -2.31 -1.00
CA GLN A 314 -20.66 -2.37 0.21
C GLN A 314 -21.49 -2.58 1.49
N GLU A 315 -22.57 -1.81 1.67
CA GLU A 315 -23.48 -1.95 2.83
C GLU A 315 -24.10 -3.35 2.94
N ALA A 316 -24.45 -3.98 1.81
CA ALA A 316 -25.13 -5.26 1.77
C ALA A 316 -24.19 -6.48 1.77
N MET A 317 -23.01 -6.35 1.18
CA MET A 317 -22.08 -7.46 0.91
C MET A 317 -20.78 -7.38 1.73
N GLY A 318 -20.54 -6.25 2.40
CA GLY A 318 -19.35 -6.00 3.21
C GLY A 318 -19.17 -6.98 4.36
N GLY A 319 -17.92 -7.32 4.66
CA GLY A 319 -17.55 -8.22 5.77
C GLY A 319 -17.29 -7.50 7.09
N GLY A 320 -17.33 -6.16 7.08
CA GLY A 320 -16.97 -5.31 8.20
C GLY A 320 -15.48 -5.33 8.54
N PHE A 321 -15.19 -5.02 9.80
CA PHE A 321 -13.84 -4.89 10.32
C PHE A 321 -13.62 -5.85 11.50
N GLU A 322 -12.49 -6.57 11.49
CA GLU A 322 -12.16 -7.58 12.50
C GLU A 322 -11.42 -7.00 13.71
N THR A 323 -10.73 -5.87 13.54
CA THR A 323 -9.98 -5.19 14.60
C THR A 323 -9.89 -3.70 14.31
N GLU A 324 -9.94 -2.88 15.37
CA GLU A 324 -9.70 -1.44 15.30
C GLU A 324 -8.56 -1.05 16.25
N TYR A 325 -7.67 -0.17 15.77
CA TYR A 325 -6.57 0.39 16.54
C TYR A 325 -6.81 1.88 16.70
N HIS A 326 -6.69 2.38 17.93
CA HIS A 326 -6.81 3.79 18.26
C HIS A 326 -5.46 4.34 18.72
N PRO A 327 -5.10 5.57 18.31
CA PRO A 327 -3.84 6.17 18.74
C PRO A 327 -3.83 6.38 20.25
N ASP A 328 -2.73 5.99 20.90
CA ASP A 328 -2.45 6.36 22.29
C ASP A 328 -1.89 7.80 22.32
N PRO A 329 -2.58 8.77 22.95
CA PRO A 329 -2.11 10.15 23.03
C PRO A 329 -0.71 10.32 23.65
N ALA A 330 -0.27 9.40 24.51
CA ALA A 330 1.08 9.42 25.06
C ALA A 330 2.13 9.03 24.02
N MET A 331 1.86 7.98 23.24
CA MET A 331 2.73 7.53 22.15
C MET A 331 2.76 8.51 20.99
N VAL A 332 1.62 9.12 20.63
CA VAL A 332 1.54 10.17 19.59
C VAL A 332 2.56 11.28 19.85
N ARG A 333 2.65 11.79 21.09
CA ARG A 333 3.60 12.86 21.43
C ARG A 333 5.05 12.43 21.25
N ILE A 334 5.39 11.21 21.64
CA ILE A 334 6.74 10.67 21.45
C ILE A 334 7.04 10.52 19.95
N TYR A 335 6.10 9.97 19.20
CA TYR A 335 6.26 9.73 17.77
C TYR A 335 6.27 11.01 16.93
N ASP A 336 5.63 12.09 17.37
CA ASP A 336 5.77 13.41 16.74
C ASP A 336 7.23 13.89 16.78
N GLU A 337 7.88 13.80 17.94
CA GLU A 337 9.29 14.19 18.10
C GLU A 337 10.24 13.30 17.28
N LEU A 338 9.99 11.99 17.28
CA LEU A 338 10.77 11.03 16.51
C LEU A 338 10.56 11.18 15.00
N TYR A 339 9.35 11.48 14.55
CA TYR A 339 9.06 11.74 13.15
C TYR A 339 9.78 12.99 12.63
N ASP A 340 9.87 14.03 13.45
CA ASP A 340 10.67 15.21 13.11
C ASP A 340 12.17 14.88 13.00
N ARG A 341 12.68 13.98 13.84
CA ARG A 341 14.06 13.45 13.69
C ARG A 341 14.20 12.61 12.41
N TYR A 342 13.23 11.77 12.08
CA TYR A 342 13.19 10.97 10.84
C TYR A 342 13.28 11.88 9.62
N LYS A 343 12.48 12.95 9.54
CA LYS A 343 12.55 13.91 8.41
C LYS A 343 13.92 14.56 8.27
N ARG A 344 14.53 15.02 9.38
CA ARG A 344 15.87 15.62 9.36
C ARG A 344 16.95 14.62 8.95
N PHE A 345 16.86 13.38 9.46
CA PHE A 345 17.77 12.31 9.09
C PHE A 345 17.64 11.94 7.62
N GLY A 346 16.40 11.81 7.12
CA GLY A 346 16.11 11.58 5.71
C GLY A 346 16.69 12.67 4.81
N ALA A 347 16.46 13.95 5.15
CA ALA A 347 17.02 15.07 4.40
C ALA A 347 18.56 15.07 4.37
N PHE A 348 19.20 14.69 5.48
CA PHE A 348 20.65 14.51 5.55
C PHE A 348 21.09 13.38 4.60
N VAL A 349 20.54 12.17 4.74
CA VAL A 349 20.92 11.01 3.93
C VAL A 349 20.68 11.27 2.45
N GLU A 350 19.52 11.82 2.08
CA GLU A 350 19.22 12.16 0.69
C GLU A 350 20.26 13.13 0.14
N ARG A 351 20.57 14.23 0.84
CA ARG A 351 21.62 15.18 0.39
C ARG A 351 22.99 14.52 0.19
N GLU A 352 23.44 13.73 1.16
CA GLU A 352 24.79 13.13 1.11
C GLU A 352 24.90 11.94 0.13
N THR A 353 23.80 11.26 -0.17
CA THR A 353 23.82 10.03 -0.99
C THR A 353 23.31 10.21 -2.42
N THR A 354 22.55 11.28 -2.70
CA THR A 354 22.02 11.55 -4.05
C THR A 354 22.75 12.68 -4.77
N HIS A 355 23.76 13.32 -4.17
CA HIS A 355 24.66 14.23 -4.88
C HIS A 355 25.86 13.45 -5.44
N SER A 356 25.70 12.93 -6.67
CA SER A 356 26.74 12.91 -7.71
C SER A 356 26.21 12.18 -8.96
N LYS A 357 25.67 12.93 -9.91
CA LYS A 357 26.07 12.89 -11.32
C LYS A 357 25.54 14.12 -12.06
#